data_AF-A0A6G8FV36-F1
#
_entry.id   AF-A0A6G8FV36-F1
#
_cell.length_a   1.000
_cell.length_b   1.000
_cell.length_c   1.000
_cell.angle_alpha   90.00
_cell.angle_beta   90.00
_cell.angle_gamma   90.00
#
_symmetry.space_group_name_H-M   'P 1'
#
loop_
_entity.id
_entity.type
_entity.pdbx_description
1 polymer ?
#
loop_
_entity_poly.entity_id
_entity_poly.type
_entity_poly.pdbx_seq_one_letter_code
_entity_poly.pdbx_strand_id
1 'polypeptide(L)'
;MTDIRFDGDWIHLEAAVTKSATSDFMLDTPGRRKTNTPFRRALVHDFDDGLTLNWDRDYPGGVTINDLKTVHGATNGDWLVVRSRIVQQFGTDLMLDGGKERRAVTTIFRPRRGNPYRRALVHAWEDTLVVNFNRDYVGGVVIEGAVSVPGQLNVGGQDVATVLASLQSQVTALTARVTELEGRVGP
;
A
#
# COMPACT_ATOMS: atom_id res chain seq x y z
N MET A 1 -16.81 -4.46 -41.93
CA MET A 1 -17.93 -5.40 -42.19
C MET A 1 -18.54 -5.72 -40.83
N THR A 2 -19.86 -5.85 -40.76
CA THR A 2 -20.55 -6.35 -39.56
C THR A 2 -21.08 -7.74 -39.89
N ASP A 3 -20.73 -8.75 -39.10
CA ASP A 3 -21.08 -10.13 -39.40
C ASP A 3 -21.09 -11.01 -38.14
N ILE A 4 -21.85 -12.12 -38.20
CA ILE A 4 -21.86 -13.20 -37.22
C ILE A 4 -21.74 -14.51 -37.97
N ARG A 5 -20.69 -15.29 -37.68
CA ARG A 5 -20.46 -16.59 -38.33
C ARG A 5 -19.86 -17.62 -37.38
N PHE A 6 -20.09 -18.89 -37.72
CA PHE A 6 -19.52 -20.05 -37.03
C PHE A 6 -18.32 -20.58 -37.82
N ASP A 7 -17.19 -20.81 -37.15
CA ASP A 7 -15.96 -21.36 -37.74
C ASP A 7 -15.37 -22.43 -36.82
N GLY A 8 -15.71 -23.69 -37.10
CA GLY A 8 -15.38 -24.83 -36.23
C GLY A 8 -15.96 -24.65 -34.82
N ASP A 9 -15.08 -24.57 -33.82
CA ASP A 9 -15.43 -24.37 -32.41
C ASP A 9 -15.64 -22.89 -32.03
N TRP A 10 -15.45 -21.95 -32.98
CA TRP A 10 -15.47 -20.52 -32.73
C TRP A 10 -16.76 -19.85 -33.23
N ILE A 11 -17.23 -18.87 -32.46
CA ILE A 11 -18.22 -17.89 -32.91
C ILE A 11 -17.47 -16.58 -33.14
N HIS A 12 -17.52 -16.08 -34.37
CA HIS A 12 -16.98 -14.77 -34.73
C HIS A 12 -18.09 -13.72 -34.65
N LEU A 13 -17.88 -12.71 -33.81
CA LEU A 13 -18.73 -11.53 -33.71
C LEU A 13 -17.90 -10.31 -34.15
N GLU A 14 -18.03 -9.92 -35.42
CA GLU A 14 -17.23 -8.85 -36.01
C GLU A 14 -18.11 -7.60 -36.19
N ALA A 15 -17.80 -6.53 -35.47
CA ALA A 15 -18.49 -5.24 -35.56
C ALA A 15 -17.61 -4.12 -34.99
N ALA A 16 -17.93 -2.86 -35.29
CA ALA A 16 -17.31 -1.72 -34.62
C ALA A 16 -17.71 -1.64 -33.13
N VAL A 17 -18.95 -2.04 -32.80
CA VAL A 17 -19.50 -2.09 -31.44
C VAL A 17 -20.44 -3.29 -31.36
N THR A 18 -20.30 -4.10 -30.30
CA THR A 18 -21.26 -5.16 -29.95
C THR A 18 -22.05 -4.71 -28.72
N LYS A 19 -23.36 -4.52 -28.88
CA LYS A 19 -24.26 -4.16 -27.77
C LYS A 19 -24.98 -5.40 -27.28
N SER A 20 -24.92 -5.65 -25.97
CA SER A 20 -25.79 -6.60 -25.29
C SER A 20 -26.73 -5.85 -24.36
N ALA A 21 -28.03 -6.16 -24.41
CA ALA A 21 -29.06 -5.58 -23.53
C ALA A 21 -29.47 -6.55 -22.40
N THR A 22 -28.55 -7.42 -22.01
CA THR A 22 -28.68 -8.38 -20.90
C THR A 22 -28.10 -7.80 -19.62
N SER A 23 -28.51 -8.30 -18.46
CA SER A 23 -27.82 -8.04 -17.18
C SER A 23 -26.54 -8.87 -17.02
N ASP A 24 -26.54 -10.09 -17.58
CA ASP A 24 -25.54 -11.10 -17.28
C ASP A 24 -24.83 -11.61 -18.55
N PHE A 25 -23.51 -11.72 -18.47
CA PHE A 25 -22.73 -12.54 -19.40
C PHE A 25 -22.21 -13.79 -18.68
N MET A 26 -22.63 -14.97 -19.14
CA MET A 26 -22.29 -16.24 -18.50
C MET A 26 -21.13 -16.92 -19.22
N LEU A 27 -20.12 -17.36 -18.46
CA LEU A 27 -19.03 -18.21 -18.98
C LEU A 27 -19.06 -19.54 -18.25
N ASP A 28 -19.74 -20.51 -18.84
CA ASP A 28 -20.02 -21.78 -18.20
C ASP A 28 -19.65 -22.97 -19.09
N THR A 29 -18.88 -23.89 -18.54
CA THR A 29 -18.51 -25.15 -19.19
C THR A 29 -18.48 -26.23 -18.12
N PRO A 30 -19.43 -27.19 -18.11
CA PRO A 30 -19.56 -28.18 -17.05
C PRO A 30 -18.25 -28.91 -16.70
N GLY A 31 -17.45 -29.28 -17.69
CA GLY A 31 -16.16 -29.96 -17.48
C GLY A 31 -15.08 -29.13 -16.79
N ARG A 32 -15.27 -27.82 -16.61
CA ARG A 32 -14.35 -26.92 -15.88
C ARG A 32 -14.86 -26.52 -14.51
N ARG A 33 -16.04 -26.99 -14.12
CA ARG A 33 -16.62 -26.72 -12.80
C ARG A 33 -15.93 -27.57 -11.74
N LYS A 34 -15.60 -26.97 -10.59
CA LYS A 34 -15.17 -27.69 -9.38
C LYS A 34 -16.33 -28.02 -8.43
N THR A 35 -17.48 -27.38 -8.63
CA THR A 35 -18.70 -27.53 -7.81
C THR A 35 -19.92 -27.57 -8.72
N ASN A 36 -21.04 -28.08 -8.23
CA ASN A 36 -22.24 -28.27 -9.05
C ASN A 36 -23.29 -27.15 -8.89
N THR A 37 -22.87 -25.88 -8.76
CA THR A 37 -23.82 -24.76 -8.70
C THR A 37 -24.35 -24.43 -10.11
N PRO A 38 -25.62 -24.01 -10.23
CA PRO A 38 -26.35 -24.00 -11.50
C PRO A 38 -25.98 -22.86 -12.46
N PHE A 39 -25.55 -21.70 -11.96
CA PHE A 39 -25.27 -20.51 -12.77
C PHE A 39 -23.82 -20.04 -12.58
N ARG A 40 -23.22 -19.49 -13.65
CA ARG A 40 -21.86 -18.93 -13.69
C ARG A 40 -21.87 -17.54 -14.33
N ARG A 41 -22.34 -16.53 -13.60
CA ARG A 41 -22.38 -15.15 -14.09
C ARG A 41 -20.98 -14.53 -13.98
N ALA A 42 -20.31 -14.39 -15.12
CA ALA A 42 -18.93 -13.92 -15.19
C ALA A 42 -18.86 -12.40 -15.04
N LEU A 43 -19.66 -11.70 -15.85
CA LEU A 43 -19.77 -10.25 -15.89
C LEU A 43 -21.24 -9.90 -15.62
N VAL A 44 -21.49 -9.07 -14.62
CA VAL A 44 -22.84 -8.62 -14.27
C VAL A 44 -22.87 -7.10 -14.23
N HIS A 45 -23.86 -6.51 -14.90
CA HIS A 45 -24.27 -5.12 -14.68
C HIS A 45 -25.14 -5.09 -13.42
N ASP A 46 -24.57 -4.63 -12.31
CA ASP A 46 -25.19 -4.73 -11.00
C ASP A 46 -26.16 -3.58 -10.68
N PHE A 47 -26.79 -3.66 -9.49
CA PHE A 47 -27.81 -2.71 -9.05
C PHE A 47 -27.28 -1.30 -8.77
N ASP A 48 -25.96 -1.15 -8.61
CA ASP A 48 -25.30 0.15 -8.38
C ASP A 48 -24.74 0.72 -9.70
N ASP A 49 -25.22 0.24 -10.85
CA ASP A 49 -24.73 0.58 -12.19
C ASP A 49 -23.25 0.19 -12.40
N GLY A 50 -22.76 -0.79 -11.64
CA GLY A 50 -21.39 -1.29 -11.68
C GLY A 50 -21.20 -2.49 -12.58
N LEU A 51 -19.95 -2.74 -13.00
CA LEU A 51 -19.53 -4.01 -13.57
C LEU A 51 -18.95 -4.89 -12.45
N THR A 52 -19.69 -5.91 -12.05
CA THR A 52 -19.21 -6.91 -11.10
C THR A 52 -18.62 -8.12 -11.82
N LEU A 53 -17.39 -8.48 -11.47
CA LEU A 53 -16.76 -9.74 -11.86
C LEU A 53 -17.07 -10.81 -10.82
N ASN A 54 -17.47 -12.00 -11.27
CA ASN A 54 -17.78 -13.15 -10.39
C ASN A 54 -18.88 -12.83 -9.36
N TRP A 55 -20.05 -12.48 -9.89
CA TRP A 55 -21.21 -12.13 -9.08
C TRP A 55 -21.65 -13.28 -8.17
N ASP A 56 -22.04 -12.97 -6.93
CA ASP A 56 -22.52 -13.94 -5.92
C ASP A 56 -21.58 -15.14 -5.64
N ARG A 57 -20.27 -14.98 -5.90
CA ARG A 57 -19.29 -16.07 -5.81
C ARG A 57 -19.65 -17.25 -6.74
N ASP A 58 -20.28 -16.96 -7.87
CA ASP A 58 -20.61 -17.91 -8.93
C ASP A 58 -19.36 -18.65 -9.46
N TYR A 59 -18.15 -18.16 -9.20
CA TYR A 59 -16.87 -18.85 -9.38
C TYR A 59 -16.20 -18.98 -7.99
N PRO A 60 -16.35 -20.13 -7.30
CA PRO A 60 -15.84 -20.31 -5.94
C PRO A 60 -14.32 -20.33 -5.85
N GLY A 61 -13.63 -20.54 -6.98
CA GLY A 61 -12.17 -20.38 -7.07
C GLY A 61 -11.71 -18.92 -7.10
N GLY A 62 -12.64 -17.97 -7.17
CA GLY A 62 -12.35 -16.54 -7.27
C GLY A 62 -12.05 -16.08 -8.69
N VAL A 63 -11.53 -14.86 -8.78
CA VAL A 63 -11.05 -14.24 -10.03
C VAL A 63 -9.54 -14.13 -9.96
N THR A 64 -8.86 -14.53 -11.03
CA THR A 64 -7.42 -14.27 -11.22
C THR A 64 -7.28 -13.26 -12.36
N ILE A 65 -6.62 -12.15 -12.10
CA ILE A 65 -6.27 -11.13 -13.10
C ILE A 65 -4.76 -11.15 -13.24
N ASN A 66 -4.26 -11.65 -14.36
CA ASN A 66 -2.84 -11.65 -14.67
C ASN A 66 -2.47 -10.34 -15.38
N ASP A 67 -1.23 -9.88 -15.19
CA ASP A 67 -0.64 -8.74 -15.90
C ASP A 67 -1.44 -7.42 -15.80
N LEU A 68 -2.12 -7.19 -14.66
CA LEU A 68 -2.77 -5.92 -14.38
C LEU A 68 -1.74 -4.80 -14.26
N LYS A 69 -1.69 -3.92 -15.26
CA LYS A 69 -0.71 -2.83 -15.32
C LYS A 69 -1.09 -1.61 -14.50
N THR A 70 -2.36 -1.19 -14.57
CA THR A 70 -2.85 0.05 -13.95
C THR A 70 -4.34 -0.06 -13.61
N VAL A 71 -4.72 0.53 -12.47
CA VAL A 71 -6.13 0.80 -12.09
C VAL A 71 -6.26 2.32 -11.93
N HIS A 72 -7.13 2.95 -12.73
CA HIS A 72 -7.33 4.39 -12.73
C HIS A 72 -8.70 4.73 -12.14
N GLY A 73 -8.73 5.71 -11.23
CA GLY A 73 -9.93 6.47 -10.94
C GLY A 73 -10.13 7.61 -11.94
N ALA A 74 -11.36 8.05 -12.11
CA ALA A 74 -11.74 9.29 -12.78
C ALA A 74 -11.38 10.54 -11.95
N THR A 75 -11.43 10.45 -10.62
CA THR A 75 -11.17 11.61 -9.73
C THR A 75 -10.26 11.28 -8.56
N ASN A 76 -9.76 12.32 -7.88
CA ASN A 76 -9.02 12.18 -6.62
C ASN A 76 -9.89 11.65 -5.46
N GLY A 77 -11.21 11.57 -5.64
CA GLY A 77 -12.15 11.00 -4.68
C GLY A 77 -12.36 9.49 -4.84
N ASP A 78 -11.81 8.88 -5.88
CA ASP A 78 -12.05 7.46 -6.16
C ASP A 78 -11.14 6.58 -5.29
N TRP A 79 -11.65 5.42 -4.90
CA TRP A 79 -10.98 4.53 -3.96
C TRP A 79 -10.76 3.14 -4.54
N LEU A 80 -9.56 2.60 -4.34
CA LEU A 80 -9.36 1.16 -4.36
C LEU A 80 -9.70 0.61 -2.97
N VAL A 81 -10.84 -0.06 -2.87
CA VAL A 81 -11.30 -0.66 -1.61
C VAL A 81 -10.97 -2.14 -1.61
N VAL A 82 -10.08 -2.56 -0.70
CA VAL A 82 -9.76 -3.99 -0.48
C VAL A 82 -10.34 -4.42 0.87
N ARG A 83 -11.47 -5.15 0.83
CA ARG A 83 -12.08 -5.73 2.04
C ARG A 83 -11.64 -7.18 2.20
N SER A 84 -10.63 -7.41 3.02
CA SER A 84 -10.15 -8.76 3.35
C SER A 84 -9.74 -8.84 4.81
N ARG A 85 -9.79 -10.05 5.40
CA ARG A 85 -9.19 -10.31 6.71
C ARG A 85 -7.67 -10.12 6.69
N ILE A 86 -7.04 -10.48 5.57
CA ILE A 86 -5.59 -10.39 5.36
C ILE A 86 -5.35 -9.88 3.95
N VAL A 87 -4.50 -8.87 3.81
CA VAL A 87 -3.97 -8.43 2.52
C VAL A 87 -2.49 -8.82 2.48
N GLN A 88 -2.13 -9.65 1.50
CA GLN A 88 -0.74 -10.01 1.24
C GLN A 88 -0.28 -9.28 -0.02
N GLN A 89 0.85 -8.59 0.08
CA GLN A 89 1.53 -7.97 -1.04
C GLN A 89 2.89 -8.62 -1.19
N PHE A 90 3.10 -9.32 -2.31
CA PHE A 90 4.41 -9.83 -2.70
C PHE A 90 5.06 -8.82 -3.64
N GLY A 91 6.17 -8.24 -3.20
CA GLY A 91 6.91 -7.23 -3.93
C GLY A 91 7.98 -6.61 -3.05
N THR A 92 8.87 -5.83 -3.65
CA THR A 92 9.97 -5.20 -2.91
C THR A 92 9.50 -3.96 -2.14
N ASP A 93 8.61 -3.18 -2.76
CA ASP A 93 8.28 -1.84 -2.29
C ASP A 93 6.75 -1.61 -2.24
N LEU A 94 6.30 -0.87 -1.22
CA LEU A 94 5.02 -0.17 -1.23
C LEU A 94 5.28 1.33 -1.43
N MET A 95 4.84 1.83 -2.58
CA MET A 95 4.97 3.25 -2.93
C MET A 95 3.69 4.00 -2.55
N LEU A 96 3.82 5.10 -1.81
CA LEU A 96 2.70 5.98 -1.45
C LEU A 96 2.99 7.39 -1.92
N ASP A 97 2.55 7.75 -3.12
CA ASP A 97 2.83 9.05 -3.73
C ASP A 97 1.54 9.80 -4.05
N GLY A 98 1.43 11.02 -3.53
CA GLY A 98 0.25 11.87 -3.68
C GLY A 98 0.24 12.73 -4.95
N GLY A 99 1.03 12.38 -5.97
CA GLY A 99 1.17 13.17 -7.20
C GLY A 99 1.95 14.48 -7.01
N LYS A 100 2.29 15.16 -8.12
CA LYS A 100 3.17 16.35 -8.13
C LYS A 100 2.74 17.47 -7.17
N GLU A 101 1.43 17.63 -6.95
CA GLU A 101 0.83 18.67 -6.10
C GLU A 101 1.24 18.52 -4.63
N ARG A 102 1.30 17.29 -4.12
CA ARG A 102 1.75 17.01 -2.74
C ARG A 102 3.27 16.94 -2.61
N ARG A 103 4.01 17.05 -3.73
CA ARG A 103 5.48 17.05 -3.77
C ARG A 103 6.07 18.46 -3.67
N ALA A 104 5.24 19.50 -3.48
CA ALA A 104 5.65 20.90 -3.48
C ALA A 104 6.92 21.13 -2.67
N VAL A 105 7.99 21.47 -3.39
CA VAL A 105 9.24 21.94 -2.81
C VAL A 105 9.08 23.44 -2.60
N THR A 106 8.98 23.88 -1.34
CA THR A 106 8.95 25.28 -0.92
C THR A 106 10.28 26.03 -1.16
N THR A 107 11.17 25.53 -2.03
CA THR A 107 12.43 26.20 -2.34
C THR A 107 12.54 26.53 -3.82
N ILE A 108 12.49 27.83 -4.10
CA ILE A 108 12.62 28.48 -5.42
C ILE A 108 13.96 28.14 -6.11
N PHE A 109 14.93 27.56 -5.40
CA PHE A 109 16.34 27.53 -5.85
C PHE A 109 16.99 26.15 -6.08
N ARG A 110 16.30 25.02 -5.90
CA ARG A 110 16.90 23.71 -6.25
C ARG A 110 15.88 22.73 -6.84
N PRO A 111 15.83 22.55 -8.17
CA PRO A 111 15.16 21.40 -8.76
C PRO A 111 16.01 20.17 -8.44
N ARG A 112 15.69 19.45 -7.36
CA ARG A 112 16.22 18.09 -7.19
C ARG A 112 15.58 17.24 -8.28
N ARG A 113 16.41 16.50 -9.04
CA ARG A 113 15.98 15.37 -9.87
C ARG A 113 15.19 14.43 -8.96
N GLY A 114 13.87 14.60 -8.94
CA GLY A 114 12.99 13.86 -8.08
C GLY A 114 12.97 12.43 -8.59
N ASN A 115 13.35 11.48 -7.73
CA ASN A 115 12.97 10.09 -7.94
C ASN A 115 11.44 10.09 -8.22
N PRO A 116 10.97 9.62 -9.38
CA PRO A 116 9.54 9.62 -9.70
C PRO A 116 8.76 8.68 -8.77
N TYR A 117 9.47 7.80 -8.05
CA TYR A 117 8.93 6.84 -7.12
C TYR A 117 9.27 7.27 -5.69
N ARG A 118 8.26 7.30 -4.82
CA ARG A 118 8.45 7.53 -3.38
C ARG A 118 8.06 6.28 -2.62
N ARG A 119 9.07 5.53 -2.18
CA ARG A 119 8.88 4.25 -1.48
C ARG A 119 8.64 4.53 0.00
N ALA A 120 7.41 4.31 0.43
CA ALA A 120 7.00 4.58 1.80
C ALA A 120 7.52 3.50 2.74
N LEU A 121 7.29 2.24 2.36
CA LEU A 121 7.71 1.05 3.08
C LEU A 121 8.52 0.17 2.14
N VAL A 122 9.68 -0.27 2.58
CA VAL A 122 10.56 -1.17 1.84
C VAL A 122 10.90 -2.37 2.73
N HIS A 123 10.73 -3.57 2.19
CA HIS A 123 11.30 -4.78 2.77
C HIS A 123 12.72 -4.93 2.22
N ALA A 124 13.69 -4.41 2.98
CA ALA A 124 15.08 -4.32 2.56
C ALA A 124 15.85 -5.61 2.90
N TRP A 125 17.16 -5.58 2.66
CA TRP A 125 18.03 -6.72 2.97
C TRP A 125 17.96 -7.10 4.45
N GLU A 126 18.29 -8.36 4.72
CA GLU A 126 18.32 -8.91 6.08
C GLU A 126 16.98 -8.82 6.82
N ASP A 127 15.86 -8.91 6.08
CA ASP A 127 14.49 -8.90 6.64
C ASP A 127 14.17 -7.61 7.42
N THR A 128 14.68 -6.48 6.93
CA THR A 128 14.46 -5.18 7.57
C THR A 128 13.28 -4.43 6.94
N LEU A 129 12.36 -3.92 7.77
CA LEU A 129 11.34 -2.98 7.32
C LEU A 129 11.88 -1.55 7.44
N VAL A 130 12.04 -0.87 6.31
CA VAL A 130 12.51 0.52 6.25
C VAL A 130 11.35 1.45 5.92
N VAL A 131 11.14 2.45 6.78
CA VAL A 131 10.25 3.57 6.52
C VAL A 131 11.05 4.70 5.89
N ASN A 132 10.54 5.28 4.79
CA ASN A 132 11.20 6.37 4.04
C ASN A 132 12.61 5.98 3.55
N PHE A 133 12.67 4.86 2.81
CA PHE A 133 13.92 4.36 2.25
C PHE A 133 14.59 5.40 1.34
N ASN A 134 15.93 5.45 1.38
CA ASN A 134 16.75 6.37 0.56
C ASN A 134 16.39 7.87 0.68
N ARG A 135 15.70 8.28 1.75
CA ARG A 135 15.20 9.66 1.92
C ARG A 135 14.28 10.09 0.78
N ASP A 136 13.50 9.15 0.22
CA ASP A 136 12.52 9.41 -0.84
C ASP A 136 11.46 10.46 -0.40
N TYR A 137 11.20 10.59 0.90
CA TYR A 137 10.47 11.68 1.56
C TYR A 137 11.45 12.59 2.30
N VAL A 138 11.90 13.64 1.61
CA VAL A 138 12.87 14.62 2.17
C VAL A 138 12.35 15.38 3.40
N GLY A 139 11.02 15.42 3.60
CA GLY A 139 10.40 15.99 4.80
C GLY A 139 10.51 15.09 6.04
N GLY A 140 11.01 13.85 5.89
CA GLY A 140 11.14 12.88 6.96
C GLY A 140 9.89 12.02 7.17
N VAL A 141 9.83 11.37 8.34
CA VAL A 141 8.71 10.56 8.80
C VAL A 141 8.15 11.23 10.05
N VAL A 142 6.84 11.47 10.08
CA VAL A 142 6.14 11.91 11.28
C VAL A 142 5.40 10.69 11.84
N ILE A 143 5.61 10.40 13.12
CA ILE A 143 4.87 9.38 13.86
C ILE A 143 4.12 10.11 14.98
N GLU A 144 2.80 10.12 14.88
CA GLU A 144 1.95 10.75 15.90
C GLU A 144 1.54 9.71 16.94
N GLY A 145 1.67 10.07 18.22
CA GLY A 145 1.38 9.18 19.35
C GLY A 145 2.61 8.55 19.99
N ALA A 146 2.36 7.70 21.00
CA ALA A 146 3.42 7.02 21.73
C ALA A 146 4.02 5.88 20.89
N VAL A 147 5.36 5.79 20.86
CA VAL A 147 6.10 4.71 20.20
C VAL A 147 6.74 3.82 21.25
N SER A 148 6.36 2.54 21.26
CA SER A 148 7.00 1.52 22.11
C SER A 148 8.04 0.76 21.29
N VAL A 149 9.30 0.81 21.72
CA VAL A 149 10.40 0.07 21.12
C VAL A 149 10.91 -0.92 22.17
N PRO A 150 10.48 -2.20 22.13
CA PRO A 150 10.85 -3.19 23.15
C PRO A 150 12.31 -3.62 23.06
N GLY A 151 12.93 -3.47 21.88
CA GLY A 151 14.36 -3.69 21.64
C GLY A 151 15.18 -2.41 21.81
N GLN A 152 16.33 -2.37 21.14
CA GLN A 152 17.20 -1.19 21.12
C GLN A 152 16.67 -0.11 20.18
N LEU A 153 16.81 1.16 20.58
CA LEU A 153 16.55 2.32 19.73
C LEU A 153 17.88 3.02 19.47
N ASN A 154 18.40 2.87 18.25
CA ASN A 154 19.64 3.52 17.82
C ASN A 154 19.34 4.83 17.08
N VAL A 155 19.83 5.96 17.60
CA VAL A 155 19.71 7.29 16.98
C VAL A 155 21.11 7.85 16.74
N GLY A 156 21.42 8.19 15.48
CA GLY A 156 22.76 8.69 15.11
C GLY A 156 23.90 7.70 15.41
N GLY A 157 23.59 6.39 15.40
CA GLY A 157 24.56 5.33 15.73
C GLY A 157 24.77 5.10 17.23
N GLN A 158 23.99 5.75 18.09
CA GLN A 158 24.04 5.59 19.54
C GLN A 158 22.77 4.94 20.06
N ASP A 159 22.89 3.98 20.97
CA ASP A 159 21.74 3.42 21.68
C ASP A 159 21.21 4.43 22.71
N VAL A 160 19.92 4.76 22.59
CA VAL A 160 19.26 5.77 23.42
C VAL A 160 19.26 5.37 24.90
N ALA A 161 19.10 4.08 25.22
CA ALA A 161 19.12 3.61 26.61
C ALA A 161 20.49 3.84 27.26
N THR A 162 21.57 3.56 26.52
CA THR A 162 22.94 3.84 26.96
C THR A 162 23.19 5.33 27.19
N VAL A 163 22.73 6.19 26.27
CA VAL A 163 22.84 7.65 26.44
C VAL A 163 22.08 8.13 27.68
N LEU A 164 20.85 7.63 27.90
CA LEU A 164 20.05 7.98 29.07
C LEU A 164 20.71 7.54 30.39
N ALA A 165 21.26 6.33 30.45
CA ALA A 165 21.97 5.84 31.63
C ALA A 165 23.22 6.70 31.93
N SER A 166 23.97 7.10 30.90
CA SER A 166 25.11 8.00 31.05
C SER A 166 24.70 9.36 31.60
N LEU A 167 23.65 9.96 31.04
CA LEU A 167 23.10 11.24 31.51
C LEU A 167 22.62 11.13 32.97
N GLN A 168 21.94 10.05 33.34
CA GLN A 168 21.48 9.83 34.71
C GLN A 168 22.65 9.75 35.70
N SER A 169 23.74 9.07 35.32
CA SER A 169 24.95 9.00 36.14
C SER A 169 25.59 10.38 36.31
N GLN A 170 25.72 11.15 35.23
CA GLN A 170 26.28 12.51 35.26
C GLN A 170 25.43 13.45 36.13
N VAL A 171 24.11 13.39 36.02
CA VAL A 171 23.19 14.17 36.87
C VAL A 171 23.35 13.77 38.33
N THR A 172 23.43 12.48 38.65
CA THR A 172 23.62 11.99 40.03
C THR A 172 24.93 12.51 40.63
N ALA A 173 26.03 12.44 39.86
CA ALA A 173 27.33 12.93 40.30
C ALA A 173 27.34 14.45 40.50
N LEU A 174 26.69 15.20 39.61
CA LEU A 174 26.57 16.65 39.74
C LEU A 174 25.75 17.04 40.97
N THR A 175 24.63 16.36 41.22
CA THR A 175 23.80 16.56 42.42
C THR A 175 24.63 16.35 43.68
N ALA A 176 25.43 15.28 43.76
CA ALA A 176 26.29 15.02 44.92
C ALA A 176 27.32 16.13 45.15
N ARG A 177 27.95 16.64 44.09
CA ARG A 177 28.94 17.74 44.19
C ARG A 177 28.30 19.06 44.65
N VAL A 178 27.10 19.37 44.18
CA VAL A 178 26.38 20.59 44.60
C VAL A 178 26.05 20.51 46.08
N THR A 179 25.51 19.38 46.56
CA THR A 179 25.22 19.17 47.99
C THR A 179 26.46 19.33 48.86
N GLU A 180 27.61 18.83 48.40
CA GLU A 180 28.87 19.01 49.09
C GLU A 180 29.29 20.49 49.17
N LEU A 181 29.13 21.24 48.07
CA LEU A 181 29.45 22.67 48.04
C LEU A 181 28.50 23.47 48.93
N GLU A 182 27.20 23.22 48.88
CA GLU A 182 26.20 23.90 49.73
C GLU A 182 26.51 23.69 51.22
N GLY A 183 26.90 22.47 51.61
CA GLY A 183 27.34 22.19 52.99
C GLY A 183 28.62 22.93 53.41
N ARG A 184 29.48 23.31 52.45
CA ARG A 184 30.72 24.06 52.70
C ARG A 184 30.50 25.57 52.73
N VAL A 185 29.44 26.07 52.11
CA VAL A 185 29.10 27.50 52.02
C VAL A 185 27.88 27.82 52.91
N GLY A 186 27.82 27.25 54.12
CA GLY A 186 26.76 27.58 55.10
C GLY A 186 26.56 29.10 55.26
N PRO A 187 25.37 29.54 55.72
CA PRO A 187 24.83 30.89 55.53
C PRO A 187 25.81 32.04 55.82
#